data_AF-H3BAA5-F1
#
_entry.id   AF-H3BAA5-F1
#
_cell.length_a   1.000
_cell.length_b   1.000
_cell.length_c   1.000
_cell.angle_alpha   90.00
_cell.angle_beta   90.00
_cell.angle_gamma   90.00
#
_symmetry.space_group_name_H-M   'P 1'
#
loop_
_entity.id
_entity.type
_entity.pdbx_description
1 polymer ?
#
loop_
_entity_poly.entity_id
_entity_poly.type
_entity_poly.pdbx_seq_one_letter_code
_entity_poly.pdbx_strand_id
1 'polypeptide(L)'
;MKTNHSPTGKRKGRKEEAAFESQSCPKYGTVAHLGEDLKNLRRNFMHSCPPLPVPQPDHTILVEVESVKADQMPMPFQGRETDTWNRFHVKMPYSSHNSYEKYSSKGEKNKKEVPRWEIIRKALEKKKFKNAQNIEETIKSYNKKYKTQWDFSALQVFVEQQTQGEQQVLLEYLLPKMAELALQLPRLCPKPIPLLRQTMSHAITLSQQQIACLLANAFFCTFPHRNATEDKSEYANYPSINFSRLFEKKSERKLEKLKTVFCYFSQVTEDMPKGLVTFQRRQLLSPVNWENSTTKLSKLHVTSHGTIEKEGSGMLQVDFACAMVGGGVLSSGLIQEEIRFLINTELIVARLFTEKLNDEECLLITGAQQYSRYSGYGDTYRHEGVYRDDTPRDRWQRRCTEIVAIDALKFRNSKDQFKKNRLVRELNKAYCGFTRPEIPPQHTSAVATGNWGCGAFNGDYQFKALIQILAASEAGRDVAYFTFGNSQIMWQVYEMHSLLTKKNTTVGNLYSLLQKYCDEVWNNSYAKDIIDYIMKKKHKL
;
A
#
# COMPACT_ATOMS: atom_id res chain seq x y z
N MET A 1 -54.21 -6.17 -33.70
CA MET A 1 -54.03 -7.30 -32.77
C MET A 1 -52.60 -7.26 -32.24
N LYS A 2 -52.50 -7.08 -30.91
CA LYS A 2 -51.39 -7.40 -30.00
C LYS A 2 -50.00 -6.83 -30.33
N THR A 3 -49.80 -5.65 -29.75
CA THR A 3 -48.59 -5.17 -29.09
C THR A 3 -47.81 -6.27 -28.36
N ASN A 4 -46.48 -6.19 -28.38
CA ASN A 4 -45.65 -6.69 -27.29
C ASN A 4 -44.37 -5.86 -27.18
N HIS A 5 -44.36 -5.00 -26.16
CA HIS A 5 -43.19 -4.32 -25.63
C HIS A 5 -42.22 -5.35 -25.02
N SER A 6 -40.93 -5.24 -25.35
CA SER A 6 -39.86 -5.89 -24.59
C SER A 6 -39.39 -4.93 -23.47
N PRO A 7 -39.20 -5.39 -22.22
CA PRO A 7 -38.91 -4.51 -21.11
C PRO A 7 -37.42 -4.18 -21.04
N THR A 8 -37.13 -2.90 -20.83
CA THR A 8 -35.85 -2.40 -20.35
C THR A 8 -35.53 -3.03 -18.99
N GLY A 9 -34.61 -4.00 -19.00
CA GLY A 9 -34.06 -4.60 -17.78
C GLY A 9 -33.22 -3.58 -17.02
N LYS A 10 -33.86 -2.84 -16.10
CA LYS A 10 -33.19 -2.12 -15.02
C LYS A 10 -32.32 -3.13 -14.26
N ARG A 11 -30.99 -3.05 -14.45
CA ARG A 11 -30.03 -3.69 -13.53
C ARG A 11 -30.32 -3.14 -12.14
N LYS A 12 -30.86 -3.97 -11.26
CA LYS A 12 -30.98 -3.69 -9.83
C LYS A 12 -29.59 -3.28 -9.33
N GLY A 13 -29.50 -2.05 -8.85
CA GLY A 13 -28.31 -1.52 -8.20
C GLY A 13 -27.83 -2.49 -7.13
N ARG A 14 -26.51 -2.75 -7.16
CA ARG A 14 -25.79 -3.31 -6.02
C ARG A 14 -26.12 -2.40 -4.84
N LYS A 15 -26.54 -2.98 -3.70
CA LYS A 15 -26.67 -2.24 -2.44
C LYS A 15 -25.35 -1.51 -2.20
N GLU A 16 -25.41 -0.19 -2.32
CA GLU A 16 -24.32 0.73 -2.03
C GLU A 16 -23.99 0.62 -0.55
N GLU A 17 -22.70 0.52 -0.24
CA GLU A 17 -22.18 0.69 1.12
C GLU A 17 -22.48 2.14 1.51
N ALA A 18 -23.51 2.30 2.34
CA ALA A 18 -23.84 3.58 2.94
C ALA A 18 -22.61 4.12 3.68
N ALA A 19 -22.44 5.44 3.59
CA ALA A 19 -21.49 6.18 4.41
C ALA A 19 -21.55 5.72 5.87
N PHE A 20 -20.38 5.71 6.54
CA PHE A 20 -20.20 5.31 7.94
C PHE A 20 -21.03 6.18 8.90
N GLU A 21 -22.32 5.98 8.95
CA GLU A 21 -23.17 6.37 10.07
C GLU A 21 -23.01 5.30 11.16
N SER A 22 -22.67 5.74 12.36
CA SER A 22 -22.55 4.88 13.54
C SER A 22 -23.88 4.19 13.82
N GLN A 23 -24.06 2.96 13.34
CA GLN A 23 -25.17 2.12 13.76
C GLN A 23 -24.87 1.66 15.20
N SER A 24 -25.38 2.43 16.17
CA SER A 24 -25.38 2.02 17.57
C SER A 24 -26.23 0.74 17.70
N CYS A 25 -25.68 -0.30 18.33
CA CYS A 25 -26.46 -1.49 18.65
C CYS A 25 -27.29 -1.17 19.92
N PRO A 26 -28.64 -1.16 19.86
CA PRO A 26 -29.48 -0.74 20.98
C PRO A 26 -29.30 -1.58 22.26
N LYS A 27 -28.68 -2.76 22.15
CA LYS A 27 -28.50 -3.71 23.25
C LYS A 27 -27.32 -3.41 24.18
N TYR A 28 -26.34 -2.58 23.78
CA TYR A 28 -25.02 -2.60 24.45
C TYR A 28 -24.42 -1.23 24.82
N GLY A 29 -25.17 -0.13 24.69
CA GLY A 29 -24.72 1.21 25.09
C GLY A 29 -23.57 1.78 24.24
N THR A 30 -23.15 3.01 24.56
CA THR A 30 -22.10 3.80 23.87
C THR A 30 -20.70 3.48 24.43
N VAL A 31 -20.31 2.20 24.45
CA VAL A 31 -18.95 1.83 24.87
C VAL A 31 -17.96 2.13 23.73
N ALA A 32 -16.96 2.97 23.99
CA ALA A 32 -16.00 3.41 22.98
C ALA A 32 -15.05 2.30 22.50
N HIS A 33 -14.68 1.36 23.38
CA HIS A 33 -13.80 0.22 23.08
C HIS A 33 -14.00 -0.92 24.11
N LEU A 34 -13.50 -2.11 23.80
CA LEU A 34 -13.50 -3.28 24.68
C LEU A 34 -12.12 -3.94 24.73
N GLY A 35 -11.86 -4.71 25.79
CA GLY A 35 -10.59 -5.40 26.00
C GLY A 35 -9.55 -4.54 26.72
N GLU A 36 -8.29 -4.70 26.36
CA GLU A 36 -7.17 -3.94 26.91
C GLU A 36 -7.26 -2.45 26.50
N ASP A 37 -6.85 -1.55 27.39
CA ASP A 37 -6.74 -0.12 27.05
C ASP A 37 -5.68 0.07 25.95
N LEU A 38 -5.99 0.85 24.91
CA LEU A 38 -5.09 1.09 23.79
C LEU A 38 -3.73 1.65 24.22
N LYS A 39 -3.68 2.41 25.32
CA LYS A 39 -2.43 2.98 25.86
C LYS A 39 -1.50 1.93 26.48
N ASN A 40 -2.05 0.79 26.89
CA ASN A 40 -1.29 -0.31 27.49
C ASN A 40 -0.69 -1.25 26.43
N LEU A 41 -1.08 -1.10 25.17
CA LEU A 41 -0.50 -1.84 24.06
C LEU A 41 0.86 -1.25 23.68
N ARG A 42 1.83 -2.13 23.43
CA ARG A 42 3.22 -1.75 23.12
C ARG A 42 3.28 -0.94 21.83
N ARG A 43 4.05 0.15 21.85
CA ARG A 43 4.35 1.00 20.69
C ARG A 43 5.87 1.11 20.56
N ASN A 44 6.37 1.09 19.33
CA ASN A 44 7.79 1.20 19.05
C ASN A 44 8.11 2.60 18.52
N PHE A 45 8.31 3.54 19.44
CA PHE A 45 8.73 4.90 19.08
C PHE A 45 10.25 5.09 19.13
N MET A 46 11.01 4.30 19.90
CA MET A 46 12.41 4.62 20.21
C MET A 46 13.34 3.46 20.60
N HIS A 47 12.96 2.18 20.53
CA HIS A 47 13.80 1.11 21.09
C HIS A 47 14.66 0.35 20.07
N SER A 48 15.98 0.39 20.34
CA SER A 48 17.05 -0.50 19.85
C SER A 48 17.15 -0.73 18.34
N CYS A 49 16.96 0.31 17.51
CA CYS A 49 17.44 0.22 16.14
C CYS A 49 18.98 0.30 16.18
N PRO A 50 19.73 -0.72 15.72
CA PRO A 50 21.18 -0.62 15.59
C PRO A 50 21.54 0.55 14.65
N PRO A 51 22.79 1.02 14.59
CA PRO A 51 23.22 1.94 13.54
C PRO A 51 22.85 1.40 12.15
N LEU A 52 22.62 2.29 11.19
CA LEU A 52 22.36 1.89 9.81
C LEU A 52 23.53 0.99 9.35
N PRO A 53 23.28 -0.26 8.96
CA PRO A 53 24.36 -1.16 8.64
C PRO A 53 25.10 -0.66 7.39
N VAL A 54 26.37 -1.04 7.25
CA VAL A 54 27.01 -1.00 5.93
C VAL A 54 26.22 -1.88 4.96
N PRO A 55 26.20 -1.58 3.65
CA PRO A 55 25.44 -2.37 2.68
C PRO A 55 25.69 -3.88 2.83
N GLN A 56 24.61 -4.64 2.99
CA GLN A 56 24.63 -6.11 3.13
C GLN A 56 24.16 -6.79 1.84
N PRO A 57 24.46 -8.09 1.63
CA PRO A 57 23.98 -8.82 0.46
C PRO A 57 22.46 -8.80 0.28
N ASP A 58 21.71 -8.71 1.38
CA ASP A 58 20.24 -8.66 1.47
C ASP A 58 19.68 -7.26 1.75
N HIS A 59 20.52 -6.22 1.79
CA HIS A 59 20.10 -4.85 2.09
C HIS A 59 20.82 -3.82 1.22
N THR A 60 20.09 -3.29 0.24
CA THR A 60 20.57 -2.22 -0.63
C THR A 60 20.26 -0.84 -0.05
N ILE A 61 21.31 -0.09 0.31
CA ILE A 61 21.21 1.30 0.76
C ILE A 61 21.62 2.23 -0.39
N LEU A 62 20.76 3.19 -0.75
CA LEU A 62 20.95 4.08 -1.91
C LEU A 62 21.55 5.46 -1.55
N VAL A 63 21.92 5.67 -0.30
CA VAL A 63 22.57 6.88 0.21
C VAL A 63 23.93 6.53 0.80
N GLU A 64 24.78 7.53 1.00
CA GLU A 64 26.01 7.36 1.78
C GLU A 64 25.66 7.20 3.26
N VAL A 65 25.99 6.04 3.84
CA VAL A 65 25.64 5.69 5.24
C VAL A 65 26.15 6.74 6.23
N GLU A 66 27.39 7.23 6.03
CA GLU A 66 28.03 8.24 6.89
C GLU A 66 27.38 9.64 6.80
N SER A 67 26.61 9.90 5.73
CA SER A 67 25.88 11.16 5.55
C SER A 67 24.56 11.21 6.33
N VAL A 68 24.08 10.07 6.82
CA VAL A 68 22.78 9.97 7.49
C VAL A 68 22.90 10.54 8.90
N LYS A 69 22.44 11.78 9.06
CA LYS A 69 22.45 12.53 10.32
C LYS A 69 21.10 13.21 10.53
N ALA A 70 20.75 13.48 11.78
CA ALA A 70 19.54 14.20 12.11
C ALA A 70 19.53 15.57 11.42
N ASP A 71 18.39 15.92 10.82
CA ASP A 71 18.12 17.21 10.16
C ASP A 71 19.07 17.61 9.01
N GLN A 72 19.85 16.66 8.48
CA GLN A 72 20.72 16.83 7.33
C GLN A 72 20.22 16.02 6.14
N MET A 73 20.36 16.56 4.93
CA MET A 73 20.02 15.84 3.71
C MET A 73 20.97 14.65 3.50
N PRO A 74 20.45 13.40 3.41
CA PRO A 74 21.30 12.26 3.07
C PRO A 74 21.90 12.43 1.68
N MET A 75 23.21 12.24 1.56
CA MET A 75 23.89 12.31 0.28
C MET A 75 23.56 11.07 -0.55
N PRO A 76 23.21 11.22 -1.84
CA PRO A 76 23.15 10.10 -2.76
C PRO A 76 24.47 9.32 -2.79
N PHE A 77 24.38 8.01 -3.02
CA PHE A 77 25.57 7.16 -3.21
C PHE A 77 26.51 7.69 -4.31
N GLN A 78 27.81 7.75 -4.04
CA GLN A 78 28.84 8.41 -4.88
C GLN A 78 29.74 7.44 -5.66
N GLY A 79 29.48 6.14 -5.64
CA GLY A 79 30.30 5.14 -6.35
C GLY A 79 30.34 5.34 -7.88
N ARG A 80 31.43 4.90 -8.53
CA ARG A 80 31.67 5.03 -9.99
C ARG A 80 30.65 4.19 -10.78
N GLU A 81 29.85 4.90 -11.58
CA GLU A 81 28.82 4.54 -12.57
C GLU A 81 28.12 3.18 -12.57
N THR A 82 26.81 3.28 -12.79
CA THR A 82 25.77 2.48 -12.17
C THR A 82 24.56 2.29 -13.12
N ASP A 83 24.70 2.63 -14.40
CA ASP A 83 23.64 2.43 -15.40
C ASP A 83 23.47 0.92 -15.65
N THR A 84 22.43 0.34 -15.04
CA THR A 84 22.13 -1.09 -15.13
C THR A 84 20.85 -1.30 -15.91
N TRP A 85 20.94 -2.03 -17.02
CA TRP A 85 19.79 -2.38 -17.86
C TRP A 85 19.63 -3.89 -17.97
N ASN A 86 19.07 -4.52 -16.93
CA ASN A 86 18.84 -5.96 -16.90
C ASN A 86 17.52 -6.29 -16.17
N ARG A 87 17.15 -7.58 -16.15
CA ARG A 87 15.91 -8.08 -15.54
C ARG A 87 15.88 -8.06 -14.01
N PHE A 88 16.97 -7.66 -13.35
CA PHE A 88 17.11 -7.70 -11.89
C PHE A 88 17.03 -6.31 -11.25
N HIS A 89 17.07 -5.24 -12.06
CA HIS A 89 17.06 -3.87 -11.58
C HIS A 89 15.98 -3.04 -12.29
N VAL A 90 15.62 -1.92 -11.68
CA VAL A 90 14.76 -0.91 -12.31
C VAL A 90 15.47 -0.36 -13.54
N LYS A 91 14.80 -0.44 -14.69
CA LYS A 91 15.24 0.22 -15.92
C LYS A 91 15.01 1.73 -15.82
N MET A 92 16.08 2.47 -15.54
CA MET A 92 16.01 3.90 -15.27
C MET A 92 15.70 4.71 -16.54
N PRO A 93 14.86 5.77 -16.45
CA PRO A 93 14.56 6.66 -17.58
C PRO A 93 15.79 7.27 -18.25
N TYR A 94 16.83 7.55 -17.48
CA TYR A 94 18.06 8.17 -17.96
C TYR A 94 19.06 7.19 -18.59
N SER A 95 18.78 5.88 -18.54
CA SER A 95 19.70 4.87 -19.05
C SER A 95 20.05 5.12 -20.52
N SER A 96 21.32 4.91 -20.86
CA SER A 96 21.81 4.95 -22.24
C SER A 96 21.10 3.94 -23.15
N HIS A 97 20.63 2.82 -22.57
CA HIS A 97 19.90 1.75 -23.25
C HIS A 97 18.42 2.08 -23.50
N ASN A 98 17.91 3.16 -22.92
CA ASN A 98 16.56 3.65 -23.17
C ASN A 98 16.56 4.52 -24.43
N SER A 99 16.57 3.92 -25.63
CA SER A 99 16.64 4.61 -26.91
C SER A 99 15.40 4.41 -27.78
N TYR A 100 15.18 5.31 -28.76
CA TYR A 100 14.22 5.13 -29.84
C TYR A 100 14.95 4.87 -31.16
N GLU A 101 14.41 3.95 -31.96
CA GLU A 101 14.79 3.81 -33.36
C GLU A 101 14.20 4.98 -34.18
N LYS A 102 15.07 5.72 -34.89
CA LYS A 102 14.67 6.65 -35.95
C LYS A 102 15.06 6.08 -37.31
N TYR A 103 14.09 5.96 -38.21
CA TYR A 103 14.37 5.71 -39.63
C TYR A 103 14.87 7.00 -40.29
N SER A 104 15.99 6.91 -41.01
CA SER A 104 16.46 8.00 -41.87
C SER A 104 15.45 8.25 -43.00
N SER A 105 15.09 9.52 -43.23
CA SER A 105 14.21 9.95 -44.33
C SER A 105 14.86 9.85 -45.71
N LYS A 106 16.11 9.38 -45.80
CA LYS A 106 16.81 9.09 -47.05
C LYS A 106 17.39 7.69 -46.96
N GLY A 107 16.67 6.66 -47.40
CA GLY A 107 17.11 5.32 -47.90
C GLY A 107 18.34 4.59 -47.33
N GLU A 108 19.02 5.10 -46.31
CA GLU A 108 20.29 4.63 -45.79
C GLU A 108 20.02 3.68 -44.62
N LYS A 109 20.68 2.53 -44.67
CA LYS A 109 20.59 1.42 -43.71
C LYS A 109 21.10 1.75 -42.30
N ASN A 110 21.41 3.00 -41.98
CA ASN A 110 21.91 3.40 -40.66
C ASN A 110 20.75 3.86 -39.78
N LYS A 111 20.25 2.92 -38.95
CA LYS A 111 19.34 3.23 -37.84
C LYS A 111 20.06 4.19 -36.88
N LYS A 112 19.57 5.41 -36.73
CA LYS A 112 20.12 6.34 -35.73
C LYS A 112 19.32 6.18 -34.44
N GLU A 113 19.94 5.61 -33.42
CA GLU A 113 19.36 5.57 -32.08
C GLU A 113 19.39 6.96 -31.44
N VAL A 114 18.27 7.36 -30.85
CA VAL A 114 18.17 8.60 -30.09
C VAL A 114 17.87 8.25 -28.64
N PRO A 115 18.73 8.62 -27.67
CA PRO A 115 18.45 8.42 -26.25
C PRO A 115 17.13 9.08 -25.87
N ARG A 116 16.21 8.29 -25.30
CA ARG A 116 14.88 8.75 -24.89
C ARG A 116 14.97 9.79 -23.76
N TRP A 117 15.98 9.66 -22.89
CA TRP A 117 16.23 10.65 -21.84
C TRP A 117 16.46 12.05 -22.38
N GLU A 118 17.18 12.21 -23.49
CA GLU A 118 17.39 13.53 -24.10
C GLU A 118 16.09 14.17 -24.60
N ILE A 119 15.13 13.35 -25.02
CA ILE A 119 13.80 13.83 -25.42
C ILE A 119 13.00 14.23 -24.17
N ILE A 120 13.02 13.41 -23.12
CA ILE A 120 12.37 13.71 -21.83
C ILE A 120 12.94 15.00 -21.25
N ARG A 121 14.27 15.11 -21.17
CA ARG A 121 15.00 16.27 -20.67
C ARG A 121 14.59 17.55 -21.39
N LYS A 122 14.68 17.57 -22.73
CA LYS A 122 14.28 18.73 -23.53
C LYS A 122 12.79 19.06 -23.42
N ALA A 123 11.93 18.08 -23.18
CA ALA A 123 10.50 18.31 -23.00
C ALA A 123 10.21 18.98 -21.64
N LEU A 124 10.81 18.49 -20.56
CA LEU A 124 10.62 18.99 -19.21
C LEU A 124 11.37 20.31 -18.94
N GLU A 125 12.56 20.51 -19.51
CA GLU A 125 13.35 21.77 -19.38
C GLU A 125 12.64 22.99 -19.94
N LYS A 126 11.75 22.79 -20.93
CA LYS A 126 10.94 23.89 -21.47
C LYS A 126 10.06 24.52 -20.39
N LYS A 127 9.62 23.75 -19.38
CA LYS A 127 8.76 24.19 -18.27
C LYS A 127 7.53 24.99 -18.73
N LYS A 128 6.98 24.68 -19.91
CA LYS A 128 5.83 25.40 -20.49
C LYS A 128 4.52 24.70 -20.16
N PHE A 129 4.13 24.69 -18.89
CA PHE A 129 2.86 24.09 -18.45
C PHE A 129 1.76 25.15 -18.36
N LYS A 130 1.37 25.82 -19.45
CA LYS A 130 0.41 26.94 -19.38
C LYS A 130 -1.04 26.51 -19.17
N ASN A 131 -1.34 25.25 -19.45
CA ASN A 131 -2.65 24.63 -19.27
C ASN A 131 -2.48 23.10 -19.23
N ALA A 132 -3.57 22.37 -18.97
CA ALA A 132 -3.54 20.91 -18.91
C ALA A 132 -3.10 20.26 -20.23
N GLN A 133 -3.48 20.84 -21.37
CA GLN A 133 -3.09 20.34 -22.69
C GLN A 133 -1.56 20.33 -22.87
N ASN A 134 -0.85 21.35 -22.38
CA ASN A 134 0.62 21.37 -22.46
C ASN A 134 1.27 20.26 -21.61
N ILE A 135 0.67 19.88 -20.47
CA ILE A 135 1.14 18.77 -19.65
C ILE A 135 0.99 17.45 -20.43
N GLU A 136 -0.20 17.25 -21.02
CA GLU A 136 -0.50 16.08 -21.86
C GLU A 136 0.45 15.99 -23.07
N GLU A 137 0.62 17.08 -23.82
CA GLU A 137 1.52 17.14 -24.98
C GLU A 137 2.96 16.84 -24.60
N THR A 138 3.42 17.38 -23.46
CA THR A 138 4.75 17.10 -22.91
C THR A 138 4.92 15.60 -22.66
N ILE A 139 3.99 14.97 -21.92
CA ILE A 139 4.06 13.54 -21.59
C ILE A 139 3.96 12.67 -22.84
N LYS A 140 3.08 13.00 -23.78
CA LYS A 140 2.89 12.26 -25.04
C LYS A 140 4.10 12.39 -25.99
N SER A 141 4.88 13.46 -25.93
CA SER A 141 6.02 13.70 -26.83
C SER A 141 7.09 12.59 -26.77
N TYR A 142 7.30 12.02 -25.58
CA TYR A 142 8.19 10.88 -25.32
C TYR A 142 7.42 9.60 -24.95
N ASN A 143 6.13 9.51 -25.28
CA ASN A 143 5.31 8.30 -25.15
C ASN A 143 4.51 8.06 -26.45
N LYS A 144 5.18 8.17 -27.61
CA LYS A 144 4.54 8.20 -28.94
C LYS A 144 3.57 7.03 -29.20
N LYS A 145 3.90 5.81 -28.76
CA LYS A 145 3.03 4.61 -28.89
C LYS A 145 1.64 4.83 -28.27
N TYR A 146 1.54 5.65 -27.23
CA TYR A 146 0.34 5.88 -26.45
C TYR A 146 -0.34 7.23 -26.76
N LYS A 147 0.16 7.99 -27.74
CA LYS A 147 -0.32 9.36 -28.05
C LYS A 147 -1.84 9.41 -28.28
N THR A 148 -2.40 8.42 -28.95
CA THR A 148 -3.84 8.30 -29.25
C THR A 148 -4.61 7.44 -28.25
N GLN A 149 -3.90 6.72 -27.36
CA GLN A 149 -4.51 5.76 -26.43
C GLN A 149 -4.71 6.35 -25.03
N TRP A 150 -3.78 7.19 -24.57
CA TRP A 150 -3.87 7.79 -23.25
C TRP A 150 -4.82 8.98 -23.25
N ASP A 151 -5.78 8.90 -22.34
CA ASP A 151 -6.76 9.91 -22.00
C ASP A 151 -6.26 10.72 -20.79
N PHE A 152 -6.44 12.03 -20.83
CA PHE A 152 -6.01 13.00 -19.80
C PHE A 152 -7.20 13.81 -19.25
N SER A 153 -8.44 13.42 -19.54
CA SER A 153 -9.65 14.16 -19.18
C SER A 153 -9.79 14.45 -17.68
N ALA A 154 -9.37 13.55 -16.79
CA ALA A 154 -9.41 13.83 -15.35
C ALA A 154 -8.41 14.92 -14.94
N LEU A 155 -7.22 14.95 -15.54
CA LEU A 155 -6.22 16.00 -15.29
C LEU A 155 -6.70 17.34 -15.87
N GLN A 156 -7.27 17.33 -17.08
CA GLN A 156 -7.84 18.53 -17.71
C GLN A 156 -8.92 19.16 -16.83
N VAL A 157 -9.93 18.36 -16.45
CA VAL A 157 -11.01 18.83 -15.56
C VAL A 157 -10.47 19.27 -14.21
N PHE A 158 -9.48 18.57 -13.64
CA PHE A 158 -8.89 18.98 -12.37
C PHE A 158 -8.29 20.38 -12.44
N VAL A 159 -7.48 20.68 -13.47
CA VAL A 159 -6.87 22.00 -13.66
C VAL A 159 -7.94 23.07 -13.88
N GLU A 160 -8.92 22.80 -14.74
CA GLU A 160 -10.00 23.75 -15.08
C GLU A 160 -10.90 24.09 -13.90
N GLN A 161 -11.07 23.17 -12.94
CA GLN A 161 -11.87 23.39 -11.74
C GLN A 161 -11.16 24.18 -10.64
N GLN A 162 -9.84 24.37 -10.72
CA GLN A 162 -9.11 25.19 -9.74
C GLN A 162 -9.44 26.68 -9.96
N THR A 163 -9.37 27.48 -8.89
CA THR A 163 -9.45 28.95 -8.99
C THR A 163 -8.28 29.49 -9.81
N GLN A 164 -8.40 30.71 -10.36
CA GLN A 164 -7.33 31.31 -11.16
C GLN A 164 -5.98 31.37 -10.42
N GLY A 165 -5.98 31.67 -9.12
CA GLY A 165 -4.77 31.67 -8.29
C GLY A 165 -4.17 30.27 -8.10
N GLU A 166 -5.02 29.27 -7.81
CA GLU A 166 -4.58 27.88 -7.68
C GLU A 166 -4.04 27.30 -9.00
N GLN A 167 -4.66 27.64 -10.13
CA GLN A 167 -4.15 27.28 -11.45
C GLN A 167 -2.76 27.87 -11.66
N GLN A 168 -2.57 29.16 -11.34
CA GLN A 168 -1.28 29.82 -11.48
C GLN A 168 -0.20 29.13 -10.63
N VAL A 169 -0.49 28.86 -9.36
CA VAL A 169 0.43 28.15 -8.46
C VAL A 169 0.77 26.75 -8.99
N LEU A 170 -0.23 25.99 -9.44
CA LEU A 170 -0.03 24.65 -9.98
C LEU A 170 0.84 24.66 -11.25
N LEU A 171 0.50 25.52 -12.19
CA LEU A 171 1.02 25.53 -13.56
C LEU A 171 2.37 26.27 -13.68
N GLU A 172 2.52 27.40 -13.00
CA GLU A 172 3.69 28.27 -13.12
C GLU A 172 4.76 28.00 -12.04
N TYR A 173 4.39 27.34 -10.94
CA TYR A 173 5.32 27.07 -9.83
C TYR A 173 5.50 25.58 -9.55
N LEU A 174 4.42 24.86 -9.22
CA LEU A 174 4.53 23.47 -8.75
C LEU A 174 5.01 22.51 -9.84
N LEU A 175 4.37 22.50 -11.01
CA LEU A 175 4.76 21.61 -12.12
C LEU A 175 6.19 21.88 -12.63
N PRO A 176 6.65 23.13 -12.80
CA PRO A 176 8.05 23.44 -13.08
C PRO A 176 9.01 22.87 -12.04
N LYS A 177 8.72 23.02 -10.74
CA LYS A 177 9.54 22.43 -9.66
C LYS A 177 9.54 20.89 -9.68
N MET A 178 8.39 20.28 -9.95
CA MET A 178 8.31 18.82 -10.14
C MET A 178 9.16 18.36 -11.33
N ALA A 179 9.16 19.12 -12.43
CA ALA A 179 9.97 18.83 -13.61
C ALA A 179 11.47 18.96 -13.30
N GLU A 180 11.89 20.01 -12.60
CA GLU A 180 13.27 20.16 -12.11
C GLU A 180 13.68 18.98 -11.22
N LEU A 181 12.82 18.60 -10.28
CA LEU A 181 13.05 17.45 -9.40
C LEU A 181 13.19 16.16 -10.21
N ALA A 182 12.33 15.92 -11.20
CA ALA A 182 12.40 14.74 -12.07
C ALA A 182 13.72 14.68 -12.87
N LEU A 183 14.23 15.82 -13.33
CA LEU A 183 15.48 15.91 -14.11
C LEU A 183 16.74 15.68 -13.28
N GLN A 184 16.65 15.78 -11.94
CA GLN A 184 17.76 15.44 -11.05
C GLN A 184 17.97 13.92 -10.89
N LEU A 185 17.16 13.07 -11.53
CA LEU A 185 17.18 11.63 -11.35
C LEU A 185 18.56 10.96 -11.51
N PRO A 186 19.38 11.28 -12.53
CA PRO A 186 20.72 10.70 -12.65
C PRO A 186 21.64 11.05 -11.47
N ARG A 187 21.47 12.24 -10.88
CA ARG A 187 22.26 12.74 -9.74
C ARG A 187 21.78 12.15 -8.42
N LEU A 188 20.46 12.06 -8.23
CA LEU A 188 19.86 11.66 -6.96
C LEU A 188 19.77 10.14 -6.79
N CYS A 189 19.55 9.41 -7.89
CA CYS A 189 19.41 7.95 -7.86
C CYS A 189 20.46 7.28 -8.75
N PRO A 190 21.78 7.54 -8.57
CA PRO A 190 22.79 6.95 -9.42
C PRO A 190 22.84 5.44 -9.25
N LYS A 191 22.83 4.92 -8.02
CA LYS A 191 22.95 3.49 -7.70
C LYS A 191 21.77 2.67 -8.26
N PRO A 192 22.00 1.49 -8.86
CA PRO A 192 20.92 0.65 -9.39
C PRO A 192 19.94 0.25 -8.28
N ILE A 193 18.65 0.37 -8.56
CA ILE A 193 17.59 -0.08 -7.64
C ILE A 193 17.26 -1.54 -7.99
N PRO A 194 17.55 -2.52 -7.13
CA PRO A 194 17.19 -3.90 -7.42
C PRO A 194 15.67 -4.06 -7.39
N LEU A 195 15.18 -5.04 -8.16
CA LEU A 195 13.79 -5.46 -8.07
C LEU A 195 13.64 -6.43 -6.89
N LEU A 196 12.69 -6.17 -6.02
CA LEU A 196 12.24 -7.08 -4.96
C LEU A 196 11.35 -8.16 -5.58
N ARG A 197 12.00 -9.16 -6.18
CA ARG A 197 11.36 -10.26 -6.89
C ARG A 197 10.74 -11.27 -5.94
N GLN A 198 9.80 -12.06 -6.45
CA GLN A 198 9.28 -13.22 -5.75
C GLN A 198 10.41 -14.13 -5.24
N THR A 199 10.17 -14.73 -4.08
CA THR A 199 11.07 -15.62 -3.33
C THR A 199 12.36 -14.95 -2.81
N MET A 200 12.45 -13.62 -2.86
CA MET A 200 13.56 -12.88 -2.26
C MET A 200 13.19 -12.35 -0.87
N SER A 201 14.13 -12.46 0.07
CA SER A 201 14.13 -11.66 1.29
C SER A 201 15.20 -10.58 1.16
N HIS A 202 14.78 -9.34 0.90
CA HIS A 202 15.70 -8.25 0.58
C HIS A 202 15.10 -6.89 0.98
N ALA A 203 15.94 -5.98 1.45
CA ALA A 203 15.58 -4.61 1.82
C ALA A 203 16.19 -3.57 0.89
N ILE A 204 15.46 -2.48 0.64
CA ILE A 204 15.94 -1.29 -0.06
C ILE A 204 15.68 -0.08 0.84
N THR A 205 16.73 0.68 1.16
CA THR A 205 16.61 1.96 1.88
C THR A 205 16.99 3.11 0.96
N LEU A 206 16.06 4.07 0.83
CA LEU A 206 16.20 5.28 0.01
C LEU A 206 15.96 6.51 0.89
N SER A 207 16.47 7.67 0.48
CA SER A 207 16.02 8.94 1.07
C SER A 207 14.64 9.34 0.57
N GLN A 208 13.91 10.11 1.37
CA GLN A 208 12.64 10.70 0.96
C GLN A 208 12.82 11.60 -0.29
N GLN A 209 13.97 12.26 -0.46
CA GLN A 209 14.32 13.01 -1.67
C GLN A 209 14.45 12.13 -2.91
N GLN A 210 15.09 10.96 -2.81
CA GLN A 210 15.15 9.99 -3.90
C GLN A 210 13.75 9.52 -4.31
N ILE A 211 12.89 9.26 -3.32
CA ILE A 211 11.50 8.86 -3.54
C ILE A 211 10.71 9.97 -4.26
N ALA A 212 10.84 11.22 -3.81
CA ALA A 212 10.21 12.37 -4.46
C ALA A 212 10.65 12.53 -5.93
N CYS A 213 11.94 12.34 -6.22
CA CYS A 213 12.48 12.35 -7.58
C CYS A 213 11.92 11.21 -8.46
N LEU A 214 11.84 9.99 -7.92
CA LEU A 214 11.26 8.83 -8.59
C LEU A 214 9.76 9.03 -8.86
N LEU A 215 9.01 9.57 -7.90
CA LEU A 215 7.58 9.84 -8.05
C LEU A 215 7.30 11.00 -9.01
N ALA A 216 8.16 12.03 -9.07
CA ALA A 216 8.05 13.05 -10.10
C ALA A 216 8.22 12.46 -11.51
N ASN A 217 9.17 11.53 -11.67
CA ASN A 217 9.33 10.76 -12.92
C ASN A 217 8.11 9.88 -13.24
N ALA A 218 7.51 9.26 -12.22
CA ALA A 218 6.29 8.49 -12.35
C ALA A 218 5.09 9.36 -12.79
N PHE A 219 4.95 10.56 -12.24
CA PHE A 219 3.94 11.55 -12.62
C PHE A 219 4.08 11.93 -14.10
N PHE A 220 5.30 12.25 -14.54
CA PHE A 220 5.59 12.55 -15.95
C PHE A 220 5.67 11.31 -16.85
N CYS A 221 5.34 10.12 -16.35
CA CYS A 221 5.29 8.86 -17.10
C CYS A 221 6.59 8.53 -17.86
N THR A 222 7.76 8.69 -17.20
CA THR A 222 9.06 8.53 -17.85
C THR A 222 9.61 7.10 -17.80
N PHE A 223 9.13 6.25 -16.89
CA PHE A 223 9.66 4.89 -16.74
C PHE A 223 9.39 4.02 -17.98
N PRO A 224 10.43 3.49 -18.64
CA PRO A 224 10.29 2.67 -19.84
C PRO A 224 9.79 1.26 -19.50
N HIS A 225 9.21 0.54 -20.46
CA HIS A 225 8.66 -0.83 -20.30
C HIS A 225 7.52 -1.00 -19.27
N ARG A 226 7.08 0.08 -18.60
CA ARG A 226 6.04 0.04 -17.54
C ARG A 226 4.62 0.38 -18.00
N ASN A 227 4.39 0.45 -19.31
CA ASN A 227 3.13 0.91 -19.90
C ASN A 227 2.39 -0.18 -20.68
N ALA A 228 3.02 -1.32 -20.94
CA ALA A 228 2.36 -2.44 -21.62
C ALA A 228 1.52 -3.23 -20.61
N THR A 229 0.31 -3.60 -21.02
CA THR A 229 -0.67 -4.33 -20.19
C THR A 229 -0.82 -5.79 -20.62
N GLU A 230 -0.02 -6.25 -21.58
CA GLU A 230 -0.07 -7.61 -22.09
C GLU A 230 0.63 -8.57 -21.12
N ASP A 231 0.07 -9.77 -20.92
CA ASP A 231 0.57 -10.77 -19.95
C ASP A 231 2.03 -11.20 -20.18
N LYS A 232 2.52 -11.08 -21.42
CA LYS A 232 3.91 -11.42 -21.79
C LYS A 232 4.89 -10.25 -21.64
N SER A 233 4.43 -9.09 -21.19
CA SER A 233 5.30 -7.92 -20.98
C SER A 233 6.31 -8.21 -19.86
N GLU A 234 7.53 -7.68 -20.00
CA GLU A 234 8.62 -7.88 -19.02
C GLU A 234 8.21 -7.58 -17.57
N TYR A 235 7.39 -6.54 -17.36
CA TYR A 235 6.91 -6.11 -16.05
C TYR A 235 5.44 -6.47 -15.80
N ALA A 236 4.87 -7.48 -16.48
CA ALA A 236 3.47 -7.88 -16.30
C ALA A 236 3.15 -8.31 -14.85
N ASN A 237 4.13 -8.85 -14.13
CA ASN A 237 4.00 -9.23 -12.72
C ASN A 237 4.35 -8.11 -11.72
N TYR A 238 4.48 -6.87 -12.19
CA TYR A 238 4.71 -5.70 -11.34
C TYR A 238 3.51 -4.74 -11.40
N PRO A 239 3.21 -4.02 -10.31
CA PRO A 239 2.19 -2.97 -10.35
C PRO A 239 2.57 -1.86 -11.34
N SER A 240 1.58 -1.10 -11.82
CA SER A 240 1.85 0.09 -12.64
C SER A 240 2.54 1.18 -11.81
N ILE A 241 3.53 1.87 -12.38
CA ILE A 241 4.20 3.01 -11.70
C ILE A 241 3.90 4.35 -12.36
N ASN A 242 3.78 4.42 -13.69
CA ASN A 242 3.47 5.67 -14.39
C ASN A 242 2.02 6.10 -14.14
N PHE A 243 1.80 7.40 -13.99
CA PHE A 243 0.53 7.96 -13.51
C PHE A 243 -0.54 8.12 -14.61
N SER A 244 -0.29 7.64 -15.83
CA SER A 244 -1.20 7.84 -16.98
C SER A 244 -2.66 7.45 -16.68
N ARG A 245 -2.89 6.38 -15.93
CA ARG A 245 -4.23 5.93 -15.52
C ARG A 245 -4.88 6.77 -14.42
N LEU A 246 -4.12 7.62 -13.73
CA LEU A 246 -4.68 8.62 -12.82
C LEU A 246 -5.27 9.81 -13.61
N PHE A 247 -4.77 10.07 -14.82
CA PHE A 247 -5.19 11.20 -15.66
C PHE A 247 -6.41 10.90 -16.55
N GLU A 248 -6.68 9.62 -16.86
CA GLU A 248 -7.82 9.23 -17.70
C GLU A 248 -9.16 9.41 -16.99
N LYS A 249 -10.27 9.43 -17.74
CA LYS A 249 -11.67 9.29 -17.31
C LYS A 249 -12.03 9.99 -16.01
N LYS A 250 -12.56 11.21 -16.11
CA LYS A 250 -13.04 12.01 -14.96
C LYS A 250 -13.90 11.18 -13.99
N SER A 251 -13.54 11.21 -12.72
CA SER A 251 -14.36 10.79 -11.58
C SER A 251 -13.97 11.59 -10.35
N GLU A 252 -14.90 11.80 -9.41
CA GLU A 252 -14.60 12.52 -8.16
C GLU A 252 -13.43 11.90 -7.41
N ARG A 253 -13.34 10.56 -7.40
CA ARG A 253 -12.19 9.83 -6.84
C ARG A 253 -10.85 10.32 -7.42
N LYS A 254 -10.76 10.52 -8.73
CA LYS A 254 -9.51 10.95 -9.37
C LYS A 254 -9.18 12.40 -9.07
N LEU A 255 -10.18 13.27 -8.98
CA LEU A 255 -9.97 14.66 -8.61
C LEU A 255 -9.41 14.77 -7.18
N GLU A 256 -9.99 14.04 -6.22
CA GLU A 256 -9.51 14.03 -4.83
C GLU A 256 -8.14 13.35 -4.68
N LYS A 257 -7.85 12.33 -5.49
CA LYS A 257 -6.50 11.75 -5.60
C LYS A 257 -5.49 12.77 -6.11
N LEU A 258 -5.83 13.54 -7.15
CA LEU A 258 -4.95 14.57 -7.70
C LEU A 258 -4.67 15.64 -6.65
N LYS A 259 -5.67 16.11 -5.88
CA LYS A 259 -5.46 17.02 -4.74
C LYS A 259 -4.42 16.46 -3.77
N THR A 260 -4.56 15.19 -3.40
CA THR A 260 -3.68 14.53 -2.44
C THR A 260 -2.24 14.36 -2.97
N VAL A 261 -2.09 13.98 -4.25
CA VAL A 261 -0.80 13.86 -4.92
C VAL A 261 -0.12 15.23 -5.06
N PHE A 262 -0.85 16.28 -5.43
CA PHE A 262 -0.29 17.62 -5.52
C PHE A 262 0.05 18.22 -4.15
N CYS A 263 -0.71 17.88 -3.10
CA CYS A 263 -0.36 18.23 -1.71
C CYS A 263 0.98 17.62 -1.26
N TYR A 264 1.29 16.40 -1.71
CA TYR A 264 2.62 15.82 -1.49
C TYR A 264 3.71 16.58 -2.25
N PHE A 265 3.52 16.82 -3.55
CA PHE A 265 4.51 17.50 -4.36
C PHE A 265 4.74 18.95 -3.92
N SER A 266 3.71 19.67 -3.47
CA SER A 266 3.87 21.03 -2.95
C SER A 266 4.79 21.03 -1.73
N GLN A 267 4.56 20.11 -0.78
CA GLN A 267 5.40 20.00 0.41
C GLN A 267 6.84 19.63 0.08
N VAL A 268 7.09 18.56 -0.68
CA VAL A 268 8.48 18.10 -0.94
C VAL A 268 9.27 19.03 -1.87
N THR A 269 8.61 19.89 -2.64
CA THR A 269 9.29 20.90 -3.49
C THR A 269 9.42 22.26 -2.82
N GLU A 270 8.76 22.48 -1.69
CA GLU A 270 8.91 23.65 -0.82
C GLU A 270 9.93 23.37 0.29
N ASP A 271 9.76 22.27 1.03
CA ASP A 271 10.62 21.83 2.13
C ASP A 271 10.89 20.31 1.99
N MET A 272 12.05 19.97 1.43
CA MET A 272 12.41 18.60 1.13
C MET A 272 12.63 17.79 2.42
N PRO A 273 11.91 16.67 2.63
CA PRO A 273 12.12 15.80 3.78
C PRO A 273 13.50 15.15 3.77
N LYS A 274 14.12 15.11 4.96
CA LYS A 274 15.53 14.72 5.16
C LYS A 274 15.71 13.29 5.69
N GLY A 275 14.64 12.50 5.72
CA GLY A 275 14.70 11.14 6.25
C GLY A 275 14.93 10.05 5.23
N LEU A 276 14.89 8.82 5.73
CA LEU A 276 14.93 7.60 4.93
C LEU A 276 13.61 6.83 4.99
N VAL A 277 13.39 5.96 4.02
CA VAL A 277 12.32 4.96 4.00
C VAL A 277 12.94 3.62 3.59
N THR A 278 12.56 2.55 4.29
CA THR A 278 13.00 1.18 3.99
C THR A 278 11.83 0.35 3.50
N PHE A 279 12.02 -0.35 2.38
CA PHE A 279 11.09 -1.31 1.81
C PHE A 279 11.73 -2.70 1.87
N GLN A 280 11.14 -3.62 2.62
CA GLN A 280 11.68 -4.96 2.83
C GLN A 280 10.66 -6.00 2.39
N ARG A 281 11.01 -6.75 1.35
CA ARG A 281 10.27 -7.97 1.00
C ARG A 281 10.70 -9.06 1.97
N ARG A 282 9.72 -9.72 2.58
CA ARG A 282 9.97 -10.80 3.54
C ARG A 282 9.21 -12.03 3.10
N GLN A 283 9.81 -13.19 3.36
CA GLN A 283 9.22 -14.49 3.04
C GLN A 283 9.16 -15.35 4.29
N LEU A 284 8.06 -16.08 4.44
CA LEU A 284 7.94 -17.18 5.38
C LEU A 284 8.66 -18.41 4.79
N LEU A 285 9.83 -18.74 5.33
CA LEU A 285 10.68 -19.83 4.82
C LEU A 285 10.23 -21.23 5.28
N SER A 286 9.46 -21.31 6.36
CA SER A 286 9.04 -22.58 6.94
C SER A 286 7.57 -22.54 7.34
N PRO A 287 6.83 -23.64 7.15
CA PRO A 287 5.44 -23.71 7.54
C PRO A 287 5.30 -23.62 9.06
N VAL A 288 4.30 -22.88 9.52
CA VAL A 288 3.96 -22.80 10.95
C VAL A 288 3.16 -24.05 11.34
N ASN A 289 3.59 -24.72 12.40
CA ASN A 289 2.84 -25.85 12.97
C ASN A 289 1.72 -25.33 13.88
N TRP A 290 0.63 -24.85 13.27
CA TRP A 290 -0.50 -24.27 13.97
C TRP A 290 -1.14 -25.22 14.98
N GLU A 291 -1.31 -26.49 14.63
CA GLU A 291 -2.04 -27.49 15.43
C GLU A 291 -1.38 -27.79 16.78
N ASN A 292 -0.05 -27.84 16.80
CA ASN A 292 0.71 -28.18 18.01
C ASN A 292 1.16 -26.96 18.82
N SER A 293 0.79 -25.74 18.42
CA SER A 293 1.19 -24.54 19.16
C SER A 293 0.53 -24.47 20.53
N THR A 294 1.36 -24.32 21.57
CA THR A 294 0.92 -24.14 22.96
C THR A 294 0.82 -22.67 23.37
N THR A 295 1.11 -21.75 22.44
CA THR A 295 1.09 -20.30 22.64
C THR A 295 -0.30 -19.85 23.11
N LYS A 296 -0.35 -18.98 24.13
CA LYS A 296 -1.61 -18.39 24.61
C LYS A 296 -2.03 -17.21 23.73
N LEU A 297 -3.33 -16.96 23.65
CA LEU A 297 -3.86 -15.81 22.92
C LEU A 297 -3.36 -14.49 23.54
N SER A 298 -2.89 -13.58 22.69
CA SER A 298 -2.39 -12.26 23.09
C SER A 298 -3.51 -11.32 23.55
N LYS A 299 -3.12 -10.14 24.06
CA LYS A 299 -4.08 -9.11 24.46
C LYS A 299 -4.78 -8.53 23.23
N LEU A 300 -6.03 -8.15 23.42
CA LEU A 300 -6.87 -7.53 22.39
C LEU A 300 -7.41 -6.21 22.91
N HIS A 301 -7.21 -5.15 22.15
CA HIS A 301 -8.03 -3.95 22.14
C HIS A 301 -8.93 -4.01 20.90
N VAL A 302 -10.24 -3.81 21.04
CA VAL A 302 -11.15 -3.72 19.90
C VAL A 302 -12.09 -2.53 20.02
N THR A 303 -12.21 -1.77 18.94
CA THR A 303 -12.96 -0.50 18.92
C THR A 303 -13.68 -0.32 17.58
N SER A 304 -14.86 0.30 17.60
CA SER A 304 -15.56 0.76 16.40
C SER A 304 -15.17 2.19 15.99
N HIS A 305 -14.37 2.88 16.78
CA HIS A 305 -13.91 4.24 16.52
C HIS A 305 -12.42 4.29 16.20
N GLY A 306 -11.99 5.35 15.52
CA GLY A 306 -10.59 5.54 15.14
C GLY A 306 -10.16 4.76 13.91
N THR A 307 -8.92 4.95 13.53
CA THR A 307 -8.30 4.36 12.34
C THR A 307 -6.92 3.79 12.66
N ILE A 308 -6.44 2.93 11.76
CA ILE A 308 -5.15 2.26 11.89
C ILE A 308 -4.00 3.28 11.88
N GLU A 309 -4.04 4.24 10.96
CA GLU A 309 -2.97 5.21 10.76
C GLU A 309 -2.87 6.25 11.89
N LYS A 310 -3.97 6.60 12.53
CA LYS A 310 -4.01 7.63 13.58
C LYS A 310 -3.83 7.02 14.97
N GLU A 311 -4.80 6.24 15.45
CA GLU A 311 -4.76 5.67 16.80
C GLU A 311 -3.72 4.55 16.94
N GLY A 312 -3.36 3.90 15.84
CA GLY A 312 -2.29 2.90 15.76
C GLY A 312 -0.87 3.46 15.61
N SER A 313 -0.62 4.76 15.83
CA SER A 313 0.73 5.34 15.74
C SER A 313 1.77 4.59 16.57
N GLY A 314 2.94 4.27 16.00
CA GLY A 314 3.98 3.46 16.64
C GLY A 314 3.66 1.95 16.79
N MET A 315 2.51 1.47 16.31
CA MET A 315 2.21 0.04 16.16
C MET A 315 2.64 -0.46 14.78
N LEU A 316 2.66 -1.79 14.54
CA LEU A 316 2.71 -2.29 13.16
C LEU A 316 1.34 -2.11 12.54
N GLN A 317 1.26 -1.27 11.52
CA GLN A 317 0.01 -0.89 10.88
C GLN A 317 -0.23 -1.76 9.64
N VAL A 318 -1.38 -2.41 9.59
CA VAL A 318 -1.70 -3.33 8.49
C VAL A 318 -2.28 -2.55 7.30
N ASP A 319 -1.66 -2.73 6.14
CA ASP A 319 -2.21 -2.39 4.83
C ASP A 319 -2.97 -3.61 4.27
N PHE A 320 -4.26 -3.43 3.97
CA PHE A 320 -5.14 -4.45 3.43
C PHE A 320 -4.90 -4.61 1.94
N ALA A 321 -3.72 -5.11 1.62
CA ALA A 321 -3.12 -4.96 0.31
C ALA A 321 -3.80 -5.80 -0.78
N CYS A 322 -3.57 -5.37 -2.02
CA CYS A 322 -3.58 -6.26 -3.17
C CYS A 322 -2.21 -6.95 -3.29
N ALA A 323 -2.16 -8.18 -3.82
CA ALA A 323 -0.89 -8.86 -4.10
C ALA A 323 0.01 -8.01 -5.03
N MET A 324 -0.59 -7.18 -5.88
CA MET A 324 0.08 -6.08 -6.56
C MET A 324 0.00 -4.82 -5.67
N VAL A 325 1.02 -4.62 -4.83
CA VAL A 325 1.04 -3.60 -3.77
C VAL A 325 0.60 -2.20 -4.24
N GLY A 326 -0.17 -1.51 -3.40
CA GLY A 326 -0.83 -0.24 -3.71
C GLY A 326 -2.06 -0.36 -4.61
N GLY A 327 -2.47 -1.59 -4.94
CA GLY A 327 -3.70 -1.90 -5.67
C GLY A 327 -3.99 -0.97 -6.84
N GLY A 328 -5.15 -0.31 -6.75
CA GLY A 328 -5.66 0.64 -7.73
C GLY A 328 -5.27 2.10 -7.50
N VAL A 329 -4.23 2.42 -6.71
CA VAL A 329 -3.93 3.80 -6.29
C VAL A 329 -3.76 4.76 -7.47
N LEU A 330 -3.07 4.33 -8.52
CA LEU A 330 -2.88 5.11 -9.76
C LEU A 330 -4.02 4.92 -10.79
N SER A 331 -5.18 4.41 -10.36
CA SER A 331 -6.36 4.20 -11.22
C SER A 331 -7.66 4.50 -10.45
N SER A 332 -8.59 3.55 -10.32
CA SER A 332 -9.93 3.77 -9.73
C SER A 332 -10.09 3.35 -8.27
N GLY A 333 -9.17 2.54 -7.72
CA GLY A 333 -9.24 2.07 -6.33
C GLY A 333 -9.13 3.23 -5.34
N LEU A 334 -9.96 3.28 -4.31
CA LEU A 334 -9.93 4.32 -3.28
C LEU A 334 -10.49 3.79 -1.96
N ILE A 335 -10.03 2.60 -1.58
CA ILE A 335 -10.37 1.96 -0.32
C ILE A 335 -9.14 2.01 0.60
N GLN A 336 -9.05 1.16 1.63
CA GLN A 336 -8.03 1.28 2.68
C GLN A 336 -6.59 1.35 2.14
N GLU A 337 -6.17 0.43 1.26
CA GLU A 337 -4.82 0.41 0.69
C GLU A 337 -4.53 1.69 -0.12
N GLU A 338 -5.41 2.07 -1.04
CA GLU A 338 -5.15 3.23 -1.89
C GLU A 338 -5.20 4.54 -1.11
N ILE A 339 -6.10 4.68 -0.13
CA ILE A 339 -6.13 5.84 0.76
C ILE A 339 -4.79 5.96 1.49
N ARG A 340 -4.28 4.84 2.02
CA ARG A 340 -3.00 4.82 2.73
C ARG A 340 -1.84 5.23 1.82
N PHE A 341 -1.80 4.70 0.60
CA PHE A 341 -0.80 5.05 -0.39
C PHE A 341 -0.92 6.50 -0.88
N LEU A 342 -2.08 7.14 -0.77
CA LEU A 342 -2.24 8.56 -1.12
C LEU A 342 -1.75 9.47 0.01
N ILE A 343 -2.20 9.25 1.24
CA ILE A 343 -1.83 10.12 2.37
C ILE A 343 -0.36 9.94 2.79
N ASN A 344 0.20 8.74 2.62
CA ASN A 344 1.63 8.46 2.70
C ASN A 344 2.20 8.25 1.29
N THR A 345 2.22 9.29 0.46
CA THR A 345 2.48 9.21 -0.99
C THR A 345 3.78 8.48 -1.37
N GLU A 346 4.77 8.48 -0.48
CA GLU A 346 6.02 7.73 -0.63
C GLU A 346 5.83 6.23 -0.84
N LEU A 347 4.75 5.63 -0.33
CA LEU A 347 4.43 4.22 -0.52
C LEU A 347 4.25 3.84 -2.00
N ILE A 348 3.81 4.77 -2.85
CA ILE A 348 3.61 4.54 -4.28
C ILE A 348 4.91 4.06 -4.96
N VAL A 349 6.09 4.47 -4.47
CA VAL A 349 7.38 4.07 -5.07
C VAL A 349 7.62 2.57 -4.94
N ALA A 350 7.01 1.87 -3.97
CA ALA A 350 7.11 0.41 -3.85
C ALA A 350 6.69 -0.31 -5.14
N ARG A 351 5.73 0.28 -5.88
CA ARG A 351 5.23 -0.24 -7.17
C ARG A 351 6.31 -0.25 -8.25
N LEU A 352 7.35 0.55 -8.11
CA LEU A 352 8.46 0.61 -9.06
C LEU A 352 9.29 -0.67 -9.04
N PHE A 353 9.53 -1.25 -7.86
CA PHE A 353 10.49 -2.34 -7.68
C PHE A 353 9.93 -3.58 -6.97
N THR A 354 8.67 -3.60 -6.52
CA THR A 354 8.08 -4.76 -5.84
C THR A 354 7.28 -5.61 -6.81
N GLU A 355 7.73 -6.85 -7.04
CA GLU A 355 6.96 -7.85 -7.79
C GLU A 355 5.72 -8.28 -7.00
N LYS A 356 4.68 -8.78 -7.68
CA LYS A 356 3.50 -9.37 -7.04
C LYS A 356 3.88 -10.31 -5.88
N LEU A 357 3.23 -10.17 -4.73
CA LEU A 357 3.44 -11.03 -3.56
C LEU A 357 2.90 -12.45 -3.80
N ASN A 358 3.67 -13.47 -3.42
CA ASN A 358 3.22 -14.85 -3.26
C ASN A 358 2.53 -15.05 -1.91
N ASP A 359 1.92 -16.23 -1.71
CA ASP A 359 1.15 -16.55 -0.51
C ASP A 359 1.99 -16.51 0.79
N GLU A 360 3.30 -16.76 0.71
CA GLU A 360 4.24 -16.75 1.82
C GLU A 360 5.02 -15.43 1.97
N GLU A 361 4.62 -14.36 1.29
CA GLU A 361 5.39 -13.11 1.26
C GLU A 361 4.62 -11.91 1.81
N CYS A 362 5.33 -10.92 2.33
CA CYS A 362 4.78 -9.60 2.63
C CYS A 362 5.77 -8.51 2.24
N LEU A 363 5.29 -7.26 2.17
CA LEU A 363 6.14 -6.09 2.04
C LEU A 363 6.03 -5.26 3.31
N LEU A 364 7.15 -5.10 4.00
CA LEU A 364 7.29 -4.21 5.14
C LEU A 364 7.84 -2.86 4.68
N ILE A 365 7.17 -1.77 5.05
CA ILE A 365 7.66 -0.41 4.84
C ILE A 365 7.86 0.28 6.19
N THR A 366 9.05 0.86 6.41
CA THR A 366 9.37 1.64 7.61
C THR A 366 9.86 3.03 7.21
N GLY A 367 9.27 4.07 7.78
CA GLY A 367 9.75 5.44 7.60
C GLY A 367 8.87 6.36 6.76
N ALA A 368 7.80 5.84 6.17
CA ALA A 368 6.93 6.63 5.31
C ALA A 368 6.24 7.74 6.09
N GLN A 369 6.32 8.97 5.58
CA GLN A 369 5.72 10.15 6.16
C GLN A 369 4.27 10.33 5.67
N GLN A 370 3.37 10.83 6.53
CA GLN A 370 2.04 11.26 6.12
C GLN A 370 2.07 12.72 5.70
N TYR A 371 1.46 13.03 4.55
CA TYR A 371 1.46 14.36 3.94
C TYR A 371 0.09 15.01 3.88
N SER A 372 -0.98 14.20 3.95
CA SER A 372 -2.34 14.70 3.78
C SER A 372 -3.30 14.22 4.86
N ARG A 373 -4.23 15.10 5.23
CA ARG A 373 -5.45 14.74 5.95
C ARG A 373 -6.54 14.36 4.96
N TYR A 374 -7.48 13.55 5.42
CA TYR A 374 -8.61 13.13 4.63
C TYR A 374 -9.82 12.83 5.51
N SER A 375 -10.99 12.81 4.88
CA SER A 375 -12.20 12.20 5.40
C SER A 375 -12.87 11.31 4.37
N GLY A 376 -13.87 10.55 4.81
CA GLY A 376 -14.63 9.65 3.96
C GLY A 376 -13.83 8.43 3.48
N TYR A 377 -14.46 7.65 2.60
CA TYR A 377 -13.94 6.38 2.11
C TYR A 377 -14.58 6.02 0.78
N GLY A 378 -13.85 5.42 -0.17
CA GLY A 378 -14.41 5.09 -1.48
C GLY A 378 -14.86 6.35 -2.22
N ASP A 379 -16.16 6.45 -2.54
CA ASP A 379 -16.74 7.58 -3.24
C ASP A 379 -16.87 8.86 -2.39
N THR A 380 -16.89 8.72 -1.07
CA THR A 380 -16.98 9.87 -0.14
C THR A 380 -15.62 10.41 0.27
N TYR A 381 -14.51 9.80 -0.18
CA TYR A 381 -13.17 10.28 0.12
C TYR A 381 -12.99 11.75 -0.26
N ARG A 382 -12.46 12.57 0.66
CA ARG A 382 -12.11 13.97 0.42
C ARG A 382 -10.72 14.25 0.99
N HIS A 383 -9.94 14.99 0.21
CA HIS A 383 -8.69 15.57 0.69
C HIS A 383 -8.99 16.77 1.61
N GLU A 384 -8.41 16.79 2.81
CA GLU A 384 -8.67 17.82 3.84
C GLU A 384 -7.44 18.72 4.12
N GLY A 385 -6.52 18.78 3.17
CA GLY A 385 -5.33 19.62 3.24
C GLY A 385 -4.11 18.90 3.82
N VAL A 386 -3.10 19.71 4.12
CA VAL A 386 -1.79 19.28 4.60
C VAL A 386 -1.89 18.58 5.96
N TYR A 387 -1.09 17.54 6.15
CA TYR A 387 -0.78 16.96 7.45
C TYR A 387 0.69 17.25 7.80
N ARG A 388 0.94 17.81 8.99
CA ARG A 388 2.28 18.02 9.52
C ARG A 388 2.65 16.82 10.38
N ASP A 389 3.46 15.92 9.83
CA ASP A 389 3.86 14.69 10.52
C ASP A 389 4.98 14.95 11.53
N ASP A 390 4.61 14.86 12.81
CA ASP A 390 5.48 14.99 13.98
C ASP A 390 5.97 13.64 14.52
N THR A 391 5.65 12.52 13.83
CA THR A 391 6.09 11.18 14.25
C THR A 391 7.61 11.16 14.42
N PRO A 392 8.15 10.69 15.57
CA PRO A 392 9.59 10.65 15.80
C PRO A 392 10.34 9.90 14.71
N ARG A 393 11.65 10.15 14.60
CA ARG A 393 12.54 9.40 13.70
C ARG A 393 13.42 8.43 14.50
N ASP A 394 13.66 7.26 13.92
CA ASP A 394 14.61 6.30 14.46
C ASP A 394 16.07 6.70 14.15
N ARG A 395 17.03 5.86 14.56
CA ARG A 395 18.46 6.12 14.33
C ARG A 395 18.86 6.14 12.86
N TRP A 396 18.06 5.56 11.96
CA TRP A 396 18.27 5.60 10.51
C TRP A 396 17.57 6.81 9.88
N GLN A 397 17.03 7.73 10.67
CA GLN A 397 16.26 8.89 10.23
C GLN A 397 14.94 8.51 9.52
N ARG A 398 14.39 7.32 9.79
CA ARG A 398 13.08 6.89 9.31
C ARG A 398 12.02 7.32 10.30
N ARG A 399 10.85 7.81 9.85
CA ARG A 399 9.70 7.98 10.75
C ARG A 399 9.40 6.65 11.47
N CYS A 400 9.04 6.70 12.75
CA CYS A 400 8.62 5.55 13.55
C CYS A 400 7.21 5.08 13.17
N THR A 401 6.98 4.96 11.87
CA THR A 401 5.77 4.47 11.20
C THR A 401 6.17 3.20 10.46
N GLU A 402 5.57 2.09 10.88
CA GLU A 402 5.81 0.77 10.30
C GLU A 402 4.51 0.24 9.70
N ILE A 403 4.53 -0.08 8.41
CA ILE A 403 3.36 -0.51 7.63
C ILE A 403 3.68 -1.86 6.99
N VAL A 404 2.81 -2.85 7.12
CA VAL A 404 2.95 -4.13 6.42
C VAL A 404 1.82 -4.34 5.42
N ALA A 405 2.17 -4.56 4.16
CA ALA A 405 1.26 -4.98 3.12
C ALA A 405 1.12 -6.50 3.12
N ILE A 406 -0.09 -6.97 3.48
CA ILE A 406 -0.49 -8.37 3.38
C ILE A 406 -1.79 -8.48 2.57
N ASP A 407 -1.77 -9.27 1.51
CA ASP A 407 -2.93 -9.45 0.63
C ASP A 407 -3.82 -10.59 1.11
N ALA A 408 -5.11 -10.32 1.31
CA ALA A 408 -6.10 -11.36 1.59
C ALA A 408 -6.54 -12.07 0.29
N LEU A 409 -7.06 -13.29 0.39
CA LEU A 409 -7.70 -13.92 -0.76
C LEU A 409 -9.02 -13.23 -1.10
N LYS A 410 -9.28 -13.08 -2.40
CA LYS A 410 -10.57 -12.58 -2.89
C LYS A 410 -11.52 -13.74 -3.17
N PHE A 411 -12.66 -13.76 -2.49
CA PHE A 411 -13.64 -14.84 -2.59
C PHE A 411 -14.82 -14.46 -3.48
N ARG A 412 -15.00 -15.16 -4.61
CA ARG A 412 -16.23 -15.05 -5.41
C ARG A 412 -17.42 -15.66 -4.70
N ASN A 413 -17.20 -16.82 -4.06
CA ASN A 413 -18.13 -17.46 -3.15
C ASN A 413 -17.55 -17.39 -1.74
N SER A 414 -18.23 -16.73 -0.81
CA SER A 414 -17.74 -16.54 0.56
C SER A 414 -17.52 -17.87 1.29
N LYS A 415 -18.19 -18.96 0.91
CA LYS A 415 -17.96 -20.29 1.51
C LYS A 415 -16.56 -20.85 1.22
N ASP A 416 -15.90 -20.41 0.14
CA ASP A 416 -14.57 -20.91 -0.22
C ASP A 416 -13.50 -20.60 0.84
N GLN A 417 -13.70 -19.55 1.65
CA GLN A 417 -12.75 -19.16 2.69
C GLN A 417 -12.60 -20.20 3.80
N PHE A 418 -13.62 -21.06 3.97
CA PHE A 418 -13.63 -22.13 4.97
C PHE A 418 -13.01 -23.43 4.47
N LYS A 419 -12.38 -23.44 3.29
CA LYS A 419 -11.54 -24.58 2.88
C LYS A 419 -10.25 -24.59 3.72
N LYS A 420 -9.80 -25.76 4.18
CA LYS A 420 -8.61 -25.90 5.05
C LYS A 420 -7.37 -25.20 4.49
N ASN A 421 -7.10 -25.36 3.19
CA ASN A 421 -5.96 -24.70 2.54
C ASN A 421 -6.10 -23.17 2.50
N ARG A 422 -7.33 -22.63 2.49
CA ARG A 422 -7.58 -21.19 2.53
C ARG A 422 -7.38 -20.63 3.93
N LEU A 423 -7.85 -21.33 4.97
CA LEU A 423 -7.54 -21.00 6.37
C LEU A 423 -6.03 -20.94 6.61
N VAL A 424 -5.29 -21.98 6.22
CA VAL A 424 -3.83 -22.04 6.41
C VAL A 424 -3.12 -20.94 5.63
N ARG A 425 -3.55 -20.66 4.39
CA ARG A 425 -2.98 -19.57 3.58
C ARG A 425 -3.12 -18.23 4.29
N GLU A 426 -4.31 -17.87 4.75
CA GLU A 426 -4.56 -16.57 5.39
C GLU A 426 -3.82 -16.44 6.74
N LEU A 427 -3.73 -17.53 7.51
CA LEU A 427 -2.92 -17.59 8.74
C LEU A 427 -1.43 -17.35 8.45
N ASN A 428 -0.86 -18.07 7.47
CA ASN A 428 0.54 -17.94 7.10
C ASN A 428 0.86 -16.54 6.55
N LYS A 429 -0.04 -15.96 5.75
CA LYS A 429 0.09 -14.59 5.24
C LYS A 429 0.13 -13.56 6.37
N ALA A 430 -0.83 -13.62 7.29
CA ALA A 430 -0.86 -12.71 8.43
C ALA A 430 0.38 -12.90 9.32
N TYR A 431 0.75 -14.15 9.61
CA TYR A 431 1.94 -14.46 10.39
C TYR A 431 3.23 -13.94 9.75
N CYS A 432 3.41 -14.13 8.44
CA CYS A 432 4.54 -13.59 7.68
C CYS A 432 4.66 -12.06 7.87
N GLY A 433 3.52 -11.36 7.83
CA GLY A 433 3.48 -9.92 8.07
C GLY A 433 3.81 -9.51 9.50
N PHE A 434 3.36 -10.28 10.48
CA PHE A 434 3.42 -9.90 11.90
C PHE A 434 4.72 -10.32 12.58
N THR A 435 5.32 -11.44 12.17
CA THR A 435 6.52 -12.01 12.80
C THR A 435 7.74 -11.13 12.56
N ARG A 436 8.63 -11.06 13.54
CA ARG A 436 9.94 -10.39 13.49
C ARG A 436 10.96 -11.30 14.20
N PRO A 437 11.38 -12.42 13.61
CA PRO A 437 12.34 -13.33 14.24
C PRO A 437 13.66 -12.63 14.62
N GLU A 438 14.01 -11.55 13.92
CA GLU A 438 15.18 -10.72 14.17
C GLU A 438 15.04 -9.78 15.39
N ILE A 439 13.84 -9.64 15.97
CA ILE A 439 13.57 -8.78 17.12
C ILE A 439 12.98 -9.62 18.27
N PRO A 440 13.53 -9.54 19.50
CA PRO A 440 12.92 -10.21 20.64
C PRO A 440 11.43 -9.83 20.80
N PRO A 441 10.52 -10.79 21.05
CA PRO A 441 9.09 -10.52 21.09
C PRO A 441 8.70 -9.34 21.98
N GLN A 442 9.36 -9.15 23.14
CA GLN A 442 9.13 -8.04 24.07
C GLN A 442 9.36 -6.65 23.46
N HIS A 443 10.19 -6.53 22.41
CA HIS A 443 10.49 -5.29 21.71
C HIS A 443 9.64 -5.06 20.46
N THR A 444 8.74 -6.00 20.13
CA THR A 444 7.76 -5.79 19.05
C THR A 444 6.57 -4.98 19.57
N SER A 445 6.07 -4.06 18.75
CA SER A 445 4.85 -3.29 19.06
C SER A 445 3.60 -4.17 18.91
N ALA A 446 2.42 -3.69 19.30
CA ALA A 446 1.16 -4.31 18.91
C ALA A 446 0.92 -4.22 17.39
N VAL A 447 -0.02 -5.02 16.88
CA VAL A 447 -0.52 -4.97 15.51
C VAL A 447 -1.79 -4.11 15.48
N ALA A 448 -1.76 -2.98 14.77
CA ALA A 448 -2.92 -2.16 14.47
C ALA A 448 -3.55 -2.62 13.14
N THR A 449 -4.73 -3.23 13.22
CA THR A 449 -5.41 -3.87 12.08
C THR A 449 -6.92 -3.70 12.17
N GLY A 450 -7.68 -4.39 11.31
CA GLY A 450 -9.13 -4.39 11.31
C GLY A 450 -9.70 -5.44 10.36
N ASN A 451 -10.74 -5.06 9.62
CA ASN A 451 -11.53 -5.92 8.73
C ASN A 451 -10.79 -6.35 7.44
N TRP A 452 -9.58 -6.90 7.57
CA TRP A 452 -8.71 -7.35 6.49
C TRP A 452 -9.41 -8.34 5.55
N GLY A 453 -9.51 -7.99 4.27
CA GLY A 453 -10.11 -8.82 3.24
C GLY A 453 -11.65 -8.95 3.28
N CYS A 454 -12.35 -8.19 4.12
CA CYS A 454 -13.78 -8.41 4.34
C CYS A 454 -14.71 -7.62 3.39
N GLY A 455 -14.29 -6.43 2.94
CA GLY A 455 -15.07 -5.59 2.03
C GLY A 455 -15.04 -6.08 0.58
N ALA A 456 -14.26 -5.41 -0.27
CA ALA A 456 -14.15 -5.74 -1.71
C ALA A 456 -13.71 -7.19 -2.01
N PHE A 457 -13.15 -7.89 -1.02
CA PHE A 457 -12.62 -9.25 -1.14
C PHE A 457 -13.55 -10.32 -0.53
N ASN A 458 -14.67 -9.93 0.07
CA ASN A 458 -15.77 -10.81 0.49
C ASN A 458 -15.37 -11.89 1.52
N GLY A 459 -14.42 -11.57 2.40
CA GLY A 459 -14.09 -12.37 3.58
C GLY A 459 -15.10 -12.15 4.72
N ASP A 460 -15.21 -13.15 5.60
CA ASP A 460 -16.03 -13.08 6.81
C ASP A 460 -15.29 -12.34 7.92
N TYR A 461 -15.96 -11.35 8.53
CA TYR A 461 -15.39 -10.43 9.51
C TYR A 461 -14.86 -11.15 10.75
N GLN A 462 -15.70 -12.02 11.34
CA GLN A 462 -15.39 -12.74 12.56
C GLN A 462 -14.27 -13.75 12.33
N PHE A 463 -14.34 -14.50 11.24
CA PHE A 463 -13.34 -15.49 10.87
C PHE A 463 -11.98 -14.83 10.62
N LYS A 464 -11.95 -13.71 9.89
CA LYS A 464 -10.72 -12.93 9.64
C LYS A 464 -10.17 -12.29 10.92
N ALA A 465 -11.01 -11.89 11.87
CA ALA A 465 -10.54 -11.41 13.17
C ALA A 465 -9.83 -12.52 13.96
N LEU A 466 -10.41 -13.73 14.03
CA LEU A 466 -9.80 -14.87 14.72
C LEU A 466 -8.49 -15.32 14.06
N ILE A 467 -8.42 -15.31 12.71
CA ILE A 467 -7.18 -15.59 11.96
C ILE A 467 -6.07 -14.61 12.36
N GLN A 468 -6.39 -13.31 12.43
CA GLN A 468 -5.40 -12.30 12.79
C GLN A 468 -4.98 -12.40 14.26
N ILE A 469 -5.90 -12.70 15.18
CA ILE A 469 -5.60 -12.95 16.59
C ILE A 469 -4.66 -14.16 16.74
N LEU A 470 -4.93 -15.27 16.05
CA LEU A 470 -4.07 -16.45 16.03
C LEU A 470 -2.66 -16.10 15.55
N ALA A 471 -2.56 -15.46 14.39
CA ALA A 471 -1.29 -15.11 13.78
C ALA A 471 -0.49 -14.11 14.62
N ALA A 472 -1.15 -13.12 15.22
CA ALA A 472 -0.50 -12.14 16.10
C ALA A 472 -0.02 -12.77 17.41
N SER A 473 -0.84 -13.66 18.01
CA SER A 473 -0.47 -14.41 19.21
C SER A 473 0.77 -15.26 18.97
N GLU A 474 0.79 -16.00 17.86
CA GLU A 474 1.95 -16.83 17.47
C GLU A 474 3.19 -15.98 17.17
N ALA A 475 3.01 -14.77 16.64
CA ALA A 475 4.09 -13.80 16.43
C ALA A 475 4.53 -13.08 17.72
N GLY A 476 3.91 -13.34 18.88
CA GLY A 476 4.23 -12.70 20.16
C GLY A 476 3.73 -11.25 20.30
N ARG A 477 2.64 -10.90 19.60
CA ARG A 477 2.14 -9.51 19.48
C ARG A 477 0.71 -9.38 19.93
N ASP A 478 0.44 -8.29 20.64
CA ASP A 478 -0.91 -7.87 21.00
C ASP A 478 -1.63 -7.25 19.79
N VAL A 479 -2.96 -7.17 19.83
CA VAL A 479 -3.78 -6.71 18.70
C VAL A 479 -4.60 -5.48 19.09
N ALA A 480 -4.50 -4.42 18.30
CA ALA A 480 -5.45 -3.31 18.25
C ALA A 480 -6.32 -3.45 17.00
N TYR A 481 -7.60 -3.79 17.18
CA TYR A 481 -8.53 -4.12 16.11
C TYR A 481 -9.58 -3.02 15.92
N PHE A 482 -9.56 -2.36 14.78
CA PHE A 482 -10.48 -1.30 14.39
C PHE A 482 -11.58 -1.86 13.48
N THR A 483 -12.85 -1.79 13.91
CA THR A 483 -13.99 -2.32 13.15
C THR A 483 -14.66 -1.30 12.24
N PHE A 484 -14.18 -0.06 12.23
CA PHE A 484 -14.62 1.04 11.37
C PHE A 484 -16.14 1.28 11.44
N GLY A 485 -16.63 1.78 12.56
CA GLY A 485 -18.05 2.06 12.82
C GLY A 485 -18.90 0.83 13.14
N ASN A 486 -18.41 -0.38 12.89
CA ASN A 486 -19.18 -1.61 13.11
C ASN A 486 -19.10 -2.08 14.57
N SER A 487 -19.97 -1.50 15.40
CA SER A 487 -20.06 -1.82 16.84
C SER A 487 -20.53 -3.26 17.10
N GLN A 488 -21.30 -3.86 16.20
CA GLN A 488 -21.71 -5.26 16.34
C GLN A 488 -20.51 -6.20 16.22
N ILE A 489 -19.67 -6.03 15.19
CA ILE A 489 -18.45 -6.82 15.02
C ILE A 489 -17.50 -6.59 16.20
N MET A 490 -17.38 -5.37 16.71
CA MET A 490 -16.55 -5.05 17.88
C MET A 490 -16.94 -5.92 19.08
N TRP A 491 -18.24 -5.95 19.41
CA TRP A 491 -18.76 -6.78 20.50
C TRP A 491 -18.54 -8.26 20.29
N GLN A 492 -18.82 -8.76 19.09
CA GLN A 492 -18.69 -10.17 18.76
C GLN A 492 -17.24 -10.66 18.83
N VAL A 493 -16.30 -9.87 18.30
CA VAL A 493 -14.86 -10.19 18.37
C VAL A 493 -14.39 -10.19 19.82
N TYR A 494 -14.80 -9.19 20.62
CA TYR A 494 -14.48 -9.14 22.05
C TYR A 494 -15.05 -10.35 22.82
N GLU A 495 -16.31 -10.71 22.60
CA GLU A 495 -16.97 -11.81 23.31
C GLU A 495 -16.27 -13.15 23.03
N MET A 496 -15.96 -13.43 21.76
CA MET A 496 -15.19 -14.61 21.38
C MET A 496 -13.81 -14.63 22.02
N HIS A 497 -13.05 -13.53 21.93
CA HIS A 497 -11.71 -13.44 22.51
C HIS A 497 -11.75 -13.62 24.04
N SER A 498 -12.66 -12.92 24.72
CA SER A 498 -12.82 -13.02 26.18
C SER A 498 -13.14 -14.45 26.64
N LEU A 499 -14.02 -15.15 25.92
CA LEU A 499 -14.35 -16.55 26.22
C LEU A 499 -13.11 -17.44 26.04
N LEU A 500 -12.42 -17.34 24.91
CA LEU A 500 -11.25 -18.16 24.59
C LEU A 500 -10.11 -17.93 25.59
N THR A 501 -9.85 -16.67 25.95
CA THR A 501 -8.84 -16.31 26.95
C THR A 501 -9.20 -16.83 28.34
N LYS A 502 -10.46 -16.70 28.79
CA LYS A 502 -10.92 -17.25 30.08
C LYS A 502 -10.78 -18.77 30.16
N LYS A 503 -10.88 -19.46 29.02
CA LYS A 503 -10.68 -20.91 28.90
C LYS A 503 -9.22 -21.32 28.74
N ASN A 504 -8.28 -20.38 28.82
CA ASN A 504 -6.86 -20.62 28.58
C ASN A 504 -6.58 -21.31 27.24
N THR A 505 -7.42 -21.06 26.22
CA THR A 505 -7.30 -21.67 24.90
C THR A 505 -5.95 -21.28 24.27
N THR A 506 -5.24 -22.25 23.72
CA THR A 506 -3.98 -22.02 22.98
C THR A 506 -4.24 -21.73 21.50
N VAL A 507 -3.23 -21.22 20.78
CA VAL A 507 -3.24 -21.10 19.32
C VAL A 507 -3.61 -22.44 18.67
N GLY A 508 -3.01 -23.55 19.11
CA GLY A 508 -3.34 -24.88 18.59
C GLY A 508 -4.79 -25.30 18.84
N ASN A 509 -5.30 -25.08 20.05
CA ASN A 509 -6.70 -25.40 20.35
C ASN A 509 -7.68 -24.60 19.49
N LEU A 510 -7.45 -23.29 19.32
CA LEU A 510 -8.30 -22.45 18.49
C LEU A 510 -8.15 -22.81 17.01
N TYR A 511 -6.94 -23.08 16.52
CA TYR A 511 -6.74 -23.58 15.16
C TYR A 511 -7.54 -24.87 14.87
N SER A 512 -7.45 -25.87 15.75
CA SER A 512 -8.23 -27.11 15.62
C SER A 512 -9.74 -26.86 15.66
N LEU A 513 -10.20 -25.87 16.46
CA LEU A 513 -11.61 -25.46 16.48
C LEU A 513 -12.04 -24.83 15.15
N LEU A 514 -11.21 -23.97 14.56
CA LEU A 514 -11.46 -23.37 13.25
C LEU A 514 -11.47 -24.41 12.13
N GLN A 515 -10.58 -25.40 12.17
CA GLN A 515 -10.59 -26.52 11.22
C GLN A 515 -11.89 -27.34 11.31
N LYS A 516 -12.36 -27.64 12.52
CA LYS A 516 -13.64 -28.34 12.73
C LYS A 516 -14.82 -27.51 12.25
N TYR A 517 -14.80 -26.19 12.49
CA TYR A 517 -15.80 -25.28 11.93
C TYR A 517 -15.82 -25.32 10.41
N CYS A 518 -14.63 -25.23 9.80
CA CYS A 518 -14.45 -25.32 8.36
C CYS A 518 -15.04 -26.62 7.77
N ASP A 519 -14.76 -27.76 8.41
CA ASP A 519 -15.31 -29.06 8.00
C ASP A 519 -16.84 -29.10 8.11
N GLU A 520 -17.40 -28.57 9.20
CA GLU A 520 -18.86 -28.52 9.38
C GLU A 520 -19.54 -27.58 8.37
N VAL A 521 -18.92 -26.45 8.02
CA VAL A 521 -19.44 -25.52 6.99
C VAL A 521 -19.44 -26.16 5.60
N TRP A 522 -18.42 -26.96 5.32
CA TRP A 522 -18.30 -27.62 4.02
C TRP A 522 -19.24 -28.82 3.87
N ASN A 523 -19.47 -29.56 4.95
CA ASN A 523 -20.28 -30.78 4.92
C ASN A 523 -21.78 -30.53 5.15
N ASN A 524 -22.18 -29.38 5.74
CA ASN A 524 -23.58 -29.08 6.02
C ASN A 524 -24.12 -27.90 5.20
N SER A 525 -25.37 -28.01 4.73
CA SER A 525 -26.06 -26.95 4.00
C SER A 525 -26.37 -25.72 4.87
N TYR A 526 -26.55 -25.92 6.19
CA TYR A 526 -26.89 -24.88 7.17
C TYR A 526 -25.81 -24.76 8.26
N ALA A 527 -24.68 -24.15 7.90
CA ALA A 527 -23.63 -23.85 8.87
C ALA A 527 -24.01 -22.59 9.66
N LYS A 528 -23.95 -22.67 10.99
CA LYS A 528 -24.15 -21.49 11.86
C LYS A 528 -22.98 -20.53 11.70
N ASP A 529 -23.19 -19.28 12.06
CA ASP A 529 -22.07 -18.35 12.15
C ASP A 529 -21.04 -18.84 13.18
N ILE A 530 -19.80 -18.39 13.03
CA ILE A 530 -18.68 -18.89 13.83
C ILE A 530 -18.82 -18.55 15.32
N ILE A 531 -19.52 -17.47 15.68
CA ILE A 531 -19.72 -17.12 17.09
C ILE A 531 -20.64 -18.15 17.72
N ASP A 532 -21.79 -18.41 17.10
CA ASP A 532 -22.74 -19.45 17.51
C ASP A 532 -22.06 -20.82 17.66
N TYR A 533 -21.16 -21.12 16.73
CA TYR A 533 -20.37 -22.35 16.75
C TYR A 533 -19.49 -22.45 18.00
N ILE A 534 -18.68 -21.42 18.26
CA ILE A 534 -17.75 -21.37 19.39
C ILE A 534 -18.54 -21.39 20.71
N MET A 535 -19.61 -20.60 20.81
CA MET A 535 -20.45 -20.50 22.01
C MET A 535 -21.11 -21.84 22.38
N LYS A 536 -21.55 -22.63 21.40
CA LYS A 536 -22.09 -23.99 21.65
C LYS A 536 -21.04 -24.97 22.12
N LYS A 537 -19.78 -24.78 21.70
CA LYS A 537 -18.66 -25.66 22.07
C LYS A 537 -17.89 -25.17 23.30
N LYS A 538 -18.33 -24.10 23.97
CA LYS A 538 -17.69 -23.53 25.17
C LYS A 538 -17.37 -24.50 26.31
N HIS A 539 -18.13 -25.59 26.42
CA HIS A 539 -17.90 -26.64 27.44
C HIS A 539 -16.80 -27.63 27.05
N LYS A 540 -16.40 -27.64 25.77
CA LYS A 540 -15.34 -28.47 25.20
C LYS A 540 -14.04 -27.67 24.98
N LEU A 541 -14.02 -26.39 25.37
CA LEU A 541 -12.89 -25.46 25.28
C LEU A 541 -12.09 -25.43 26.57
#